data_AF-A0A178ALW7-F1
#
_entry.id   AF-A0A178ALW7-F1
#
_cell.length_a   1.000
_cell.length_b   1.000
_cell.length_c   1.000
_cell.angle_alpha   90.00
_cell.angle_beta   90.00
_cell.angle_gamma   90.00
#
_symmetry.space_group_name_H-M   'P 1'
#
loop_
_entity.id
_entity.type
_entity.pdbx_description
1 polymer ?
#
loop_
_entity_poly.entity_id
_entity_poly.type
_entity_poly.pdbx_seq_one_letter_code
_entity_poly.pdbx_strand_id
1 'polypeptide(L)'
;MIMCSVKVDSTDSSDRNTNSHVSGLSCDVSIPVRSMSPAPTRLYWVNGEATPVHSLPPDSMSESYPSLRSKALQQRHGAPFGTTPYNMNVLYKFWSHFLIRNFNTTMYNEFRRFAFDDASDRMINVGILNLIKYHAEAMMSSQLLRSRVVRHYIDLTESEDELDRRAFHQLRSAVRNGGIPSRNWELTAQLLNDEMLTSLTS
;
A
#
# COMPACT_ATOMS: atom_id res chain seq x y z
N MET A 1 3.14 6.88 17.94
CA MET A 1 4.09 7.79 17.28
C MET A 1 5.03 7.00 16.38
N ILE A 2 4.60 6.64 15.16
CA ILE A 2 5.42 6.39 13.96
C ILE A 2 4.50 6.68 12.77
N MET A 3 4.89 7.59 11.88
CA MET A 3 4.17 7.95 10.66
C MET A 3 5.18 8.02 9.53
N CYS A 4 4.89 7.49 8.35
CA CYS A 4 5.71 7.66 7.14
C CYS A 4 5.11 8.72 6.22
N SER A 5 5.85 9.79 5.95
CA SER A 5 5.56 10.65 4.80
C SER A 5 6.25 10.10 3.54
N VAL A 6 5.48 9.88 2.47
CA VAL A 6 6.02 9.69 1.11
C VAL A 6 5.83 11.01 0.36
N LYS A 7 6.93 11.64 -0.06
CA LYS A 7 6.90 12.65 -1.10
C LYS A 7 7.06 11.91 -2.43
N VAL A 8 6.03 11.96 -3.27
CA VAL A 8 6.10 11.46 -4.65
C VAL A 8 6.70 12.60 -5.47
N ASP A 9 7.97 12.50 -5.84
CA ASP A 9 8.55 13.38 -6.85
C ASP A 9 8.22 12.80 -8.23
N SER A 10 7.39 13.51 -8.98
CA SER A 10 7.13 13.25 -10.40
C SER A 10 8.21 13.95 -11.24
N THR A 11 9.06 13.14 -11.86
CA THR A 11 9.81 13.33 -13.13
C THR A 11 10.20 14.75 -13.60
N ASP A 12 11.51 14.96 -13.63
CA ASP A 12 12.36 15.59 -14.66
C ASP A 12 11.73 16.33 -15.86
N SER A 13 12.03 17.63 -16.00
CA SER A 13 12.58 18.22 -17.24
C SER A 13 12.87 19.71 -17.06
N SER A 14 14.13 20.05 -17.31
CA SER A 14 14.66 21.23 -18.01
C SER A 14 13.71 22.43 -18.24
N ASP A 15 14.09 23.61 -17.75
CA ASP A 15 14.59 24.67 -18.65
C ASP A 15 15.11 25.93 -17.92
N ARG A 16 15.91 26.67 -18.69
CA ARG A 16 16.89 27.70 -18.37
C ARG A 16 16.32 29.11 -18.10
N ASN A 17 17.21 29.97 -17.56
CA ASN A 17 17.29 31.44 -17.73
C ASN A 17 16.21 32.31 -17.03
N THR A 18 16.43 33.53 -16.53
CA THR A 18 17.52 34.53 -16.62
C THR A 18 17.33 35.60 -15.52
N ASN A 19 18.43 36.30 -15.22
CA ASN A 19 18.63 37.52 -14.43
C ASN A 19 17.55 38.63 -14.46
N SER A 20 17.38 39.37 -13.35
CA SER A 20 17.68 40.82 -13.20
C SER A 20 16.78 41.58 -12.21
N HIS A 21 17.38 42.65 -11.67
CA HIS A 21 16.99 43.54 -10.59
C HIS A 21 15.92 44.60 -10.98
N VAL A 22 15.28 45.19 -9.97
CA VAL A 22 14.84 46.61 -9.79
C VAL A 22 13.37 46.80 -9.37
N SER A 23 13.25 47.69 -8.39
CA SER A 23 12.19 48.18 -7.52
C SER A 23 10.90 48.74 -8.16
N GLY A 24 9.80 48.62 -7.39
CA GLY A 24 8.84 49.69 -7.12
C GLY A 24 7.70 49.92 -8.13
N LEU A 25 6.47 49.59 -7.73
CA LEU A 25 5.30 50.48 -7.66
C LEU A 25 4.02 49.65 -7.43
N SER A 26 3.19 50.17 -6.53
CA SER A 26 1.87 49.65 -6.18
C SER A 26 0.86 49.94 -7.29
N CYS A 27 0.15 48.92 -7.76
CA CYS A 27 -1.13 49.09 -8.44
C CYS A 27 -2.04 47.90 -8.09
N ASP A 28 -3.15 48.25 -7.47
CA ASP A 28 -4.27 47.40 -7.11
C ASP A 28 -4.85 46.73 -8.37
N VAL A 29 -4.70 45.42 -8.49
CA VAL A 29 -5.37 44.61 -9.52
C VAL A 29 -5.92 43.37 -8.82
N SER A 30 -7.25 43.28 -8.80
CA SER A 30 -7.99 42.13 -8.28
C SER A 30 -7.59 40.86 -9.03
N ILE A 31 -6.85 39.97 -8.36
CA ILE A 31 -6.45 38.66 -8.89
C ILE A 31 -7.69 37.75 -8.84
N PRO A 32 -8.09 37.10 -9.94
CA PRO A 32 -9.11 36.06 -9.86
C PRO A 32 -8.54 34.90 -9.04
N VAL A 33 -9.23 34.55 -7.95
CA VAL A 33 -8.86 33.43 -7.07
C VAL A 33 -8.76 32.16 -7.93
N ARG A 34 -7.52 31.81 -8.28
CA ARG A 34 -7.17 30.56 -8.93
C ARG A 34 -7.71 29.46 -8.03
N SER A 35 -8.63 28.65 -8.56
CA SER A 35 -9.10 27.41 -7.94
C SER A 35 -7.89 26.65 -7.42
N MET A 36 -7.68 26.71 -6.10
CA MET A 36 -6.65 25.94 -5.45
C MET A 36 -7.08 24.49 -5.63
N SER A 37 -6.37 23.77 -6.49
CA SER A 37 -6.37 22.31 -6.47
C SER A 37 -6.26 21.88 -5.00
N PRO A 38 -7.18 21.02 -4.50
CA PRO A 38 -7.16 20.64 -3.09
C PRO A 38 -5.77 20.12 -2.75
N ALA A 39 -5.17 20.67 -1.68
CA ALA A 39 -3.87 20.22 -1.21
C ALA A 39 -3.90 18.69 -1.05
N PRO A 40 -2.82 17.95 -1.41
CA PRO A 40 -2.80 16.50 -1.33
C PRO A 40 -3.19 16.08 0.09
N THR A 41 -4.26 15.30 0.21
CA THR A 41 -4.79 14.84 1.50
C THR A 41 -3.69 14.06 2.22
N ARG A 42 -3.19 14.64 3.33
CA ARG A 42 -2.15 14.02 4.15
C ARG A 42 -2.81 13.00 5.06
N LEU A 43 -2.63 11.71 4.75
CA LEU A 43 -3.18 10.60 5.53
C LEU A 43 -2.16 10.12 6.56
N TYR A 44 -2.62 9.87 7.78
CA TYR A 44 -1.79 9.59 8.95
C TYR A 44 -2.18 8.24 9.59
N TRP A 45 -1.25 7.33 9.84
CA TRP A 45 -1.50 6.04 10.49
C TRP A 45 -1.18 6.05 11.99
N VAL A 46 -2.19 6.27 12.85
CA VAL A 46 -2.02 6.35 14.32
C VAL A 46 -2.08 4.97 14.97
N ASN A 47 -1.34 4.79 16.07
CA ASN A 47 -1.32 3.56 16.86
C ASN A 47 -2.71 3.25 17.44
N GLY A 48 -3.17 1.99 17.34
CA GLY A 48 -4.47 1.55 17.85
C GLY A 48 -5.64 1.75 16.88
N GLU A 49 -5.45 2.54 15.82
CA GLU A 49 -6.49 2.80 14.83
C GLU A 49 -6.40 1.82 13.65
N ALA A 50 -7.54 1.27 13.25
CA ALA A 50 -7.65 0.38 12.10
C ALA A 50 -7.61 1.14 10.76
N THR A 51 -7.75 2.47 10.80
CA THR A 51 -7.87 3.34 9.62
C THR A 51 -6.95 4.57 9.73
N PRO A 52 -6.58 5.20 8.61
CA PRO A 52 -5.73 6.39 8.63
C PRO A 52 -6.56 7.63 9.02
N VAL A 53 -6.01 8.45 9.92
CA VAL A 53 -6.57 9.72 10.37
C VAL A 53 -6.12 10.88 9.49
N HIS A 54 -6.84 12.01 9.57
CA HIS A 54 -6.56 13.22 8.79
C HIS A 54 -5.79 14.30 9.58
N SER A 55 -5.53 14.06 10.87
CA SER A 55 -4.74 14.95 11.74
C SER A 55 -3.99 14.15 12.80
N LEU A 56 -2.76 14.57 13.10
CA LEU A 56 -1.93 13.96 14.13
C LEU A 56 -2.34 14.45 15.53
N PRO A 57 -2.41 13.57 16.54
CA PRO A 57 -2.43 13.99 17.93
C PRO A 57 -1.19 14.87 18.24
N PRO A 58 -1.29 15.85 19.15
CA PRO A 58 -0.21 16.83 19.43
C PRO A 58 1.15 16.19 19.74
N ASP A 59 1.12 15.01 20.37
CA ASP A 59 2.31 14.27 20.79
C ASP A 59 2.78 13.23 19.75
N SER A 60 2.68 13.55 18.45
CA SER A 60 3.04 12.62 17.36
C SER A 60 4.20 13.14 16.49
N MET A 61 5.39 12.53 16.59
CA MET A 61 6.51 12.63 15.64
C MET A 61 6.07 12.04 14.31
N SER A 62 6.34 12.78 13.24
CA SER A 62 6.33 12.25 11.88
C SER A 62 7.71 11.71 11.50
N GLU A 63 7.76 10.57 10.81
CA GLU A 63 8.95 9.95 10.25
C GLU A 63 8.83 9.87 8.71
N SER A 64 9.96 9.73 8.01
CA SER A 64 9.95 9.53 6.56
C SER A 64 9.90 8.04 6.21
N TYR A 65 9.32 7.69 5.04
CA TYR A 65 9.36 6.32 4.54
C TYR A 65 10.77 5.70 4.49
N PRO A 66 11.79 6.38 3.93
CA PRO A 66 13.15 5.85 3.95
C PRO A 66 13.68 5.56 5.36
N SER A 67 13.38 6.43 6.32
CA SER A 67 13.81 6.26 7.72
C SER A 67 13.15 5.05 8.38
N LEU A 68 11.82 4.90 8.26
CA LEU A 68 11.11 3.74 8.80
C LEU A 68 11.62 2.45 8.16
N ARG A 69 11.74 2.42 6.82
CA ARG A 69 12.22 1.25 6.09
C ARG A 69 13.61 0.85 6.56
N SER A 70 14.53 1.80 6.68
CA SER A 70 15.90 1.53 7.15
C SER A 70 15.89 0.92 8.56
N LYS A 71 15.18 1.54 9.51
CA LYS A 71 15.08 1.04 10.88
C LYS A 71 14.42 -0.34 10.97
N ALA A 72 13.37 -0.58 10.19
CA ALA A 72 12.67 -1.86 10.14
C ALA A 72 13.58 -2.99 9.66
N LEU A 73 14.34 -2.75 8.59
CA LEU A 73 15.26 -3.75 8.04
C LEU A 73 16.45 -4.01 8.97
N GLN A 74 16.99 -2.97 9.62
CA GLN A 74 18.04 -3.13 10.62
C GLN A 74 17.55 -3.97 11.81
N GLN A 75 16.35 -3.69 12.33
CA GLN A 75 15.75 -4.48 13.40
C GLN A 75 15.47 -5.92 12.96
N ARG A 76 14.96 -6.12 11.74
CA ARG A 76 14.69 -7.44 11.18
C ARG A 76 15.95 -8.30 11.15
N HIS A 77 17.09 -7.73 10.74
CA HIS A 77 18.35 -8.45 10.62
C HIS A 77 18.89 -8.92 11.98
N GLY A 78 18.72 -8.13 13.05
CA GLY A 78 19.19 -8.47 14.40
C GLY A 78 18.16 -9.20 15.27
N ALA A 79 16.96 -9.50 14.76
CA ALA A 79 15.89 -10.04 15.57
C ALA A 79 15.93 -11.57 15.68
N PRO A 80 15.58 -12.15 16.83
CA PRO A 80 15.43 -13.60 16.98
C PRO A 80 14.44 -14.21 15.97
N PHE A 81 14.61 -15.49 15.69
CA PHE A 81 13.65 -16.30 14.91
C PHE A 81 12.26 -16.28 15.55
N GLY A 82 11.20 -16.35 14.74
CA GLY A 82 9.81 -16.32 15.21
C GLY A 82 9.31 -14.97 15.72
N THR A 83 10.16 -13.93 15.80
CA THR A 83 9.77 -12.62 16.31
C THR A 83 9.73 -11.56 15.21
N THR A 84 8.60 -10.85 15.10
CA THR A 84 8.47 -9.67 14.24
C THR A 84 8.83 -8.41 15.01
N PRO A 85 9.90 -7.69 14.64
CA PRO A 85 10.22 -6.42 15.29
C PRO A 85 9.15 -5.37 15.04
N TYR A 86 9.03 -4.42 15.98
CA TYR A 86 8.01 -3.40 15.94
C TYR A 86 7.99 -2.61 14.62
N ASN A 87 9.14 -2.07 14.18
CA ASN A 87 9.17 -1.27 12.95
C ASN A 87 8.86 -2.11 11.70
N MET A 88 9.19 -3.40 11.71
CA MET A 88 8.84 -4.31 10.62
C MET A 88 7.32 -4.54 10.55
N ASN A 89 6.66 -4.74 11.69
CA ASN A 89 5.20 -4.84 11.75
C ASN A 89 4.52 -3.54 11.25
N VAL A 90 5.03 -2.38 11.68
CA VAL A 90 4.53 -1.07 11.22
C VAL A 90 4.75 -0.91 9.71
N LEU A 91 5.90 -1.32 9.19
CA LEU A 91 6.20 -1.25 7.76
C LEU A 91 5.25 -2.13 6.92
N TYR A 92 4.94 -3.35 7.38
CA TYR A 92 3.97 -4.21 6.71
C TYR A 92 2.56 -3.61 6.65
N LYS A 93 2.10 -3.02 7.76
CA LYS A 93 0.81 -2.31 7.78
C LYS A 93 0.83 -1.08 6.87
N PHE A 94 1.93 -0.34 6.87
CA PHE A 94 2.09 0.80 5.97
C PHE A 94 1.98 0.38 4.50
N TRP A 95 2.73 -0.65 4.08
CA TRP A 95 2.67 -1.14 2.70
C TRP A 95 1.29 -1.64 2.32
N SER A 96 0.62 -2.42 3.18
CA SER A 96 -0.68 -2.99 2.87
C SER A 96 -1.77 -1.95 2.63
N HIS A 97 -1.66 -0.79 3.28
CA HIS A 97 -2.63 0.28 3.08
C HIS A 97 -2.19 1.32 2.03
N PHE A 98 -0.92 1.71 2.03
CA PHE A 98 -0.43 2.76 1.13
C PHE A 98 -0.54 2.35 -0.34
N LEU A 99 -0.23 1.09 -0.65
CA LEU A 99 -0.20 0.57 -2.01
C LEU A 99 -1.58 0.44 -2.67
N ILE A 100 -2.68 0.50 -1.90
CA ILE A 100 -4.04 0.47 -2.45
C ILE A 100 -4.33 1.74 -3.24
N ARG A 101 -3.86 2.90 -2.76
CA ARG A 101 -4.11 4.20 -3.39
C ARG A 101 -2.91 4.74 -4.17
N ASN A 102 -1.70 4.35 -3.77
CA ASN A 102 -0.44 4.89 -4.29
C ASN A 102 0.46 3.74 -4.74
N PHE A 103 0.01 2.97 -5.73
CA PHE A 103 0.73 1.77 -6.15
C PHE A 103 2.14 2.11 -6.67
N ASN A 104 3.15 1.61 -5.97
CA ASN A 104 4.56 1.71 -6.36
C ASN A 104 5.14 0.30 -6.53
N THR A 105 5.61 -0.01 -7.75
CA THR A 105 6.09 -1.35 -8.11
C THR A 105 7.27 -1.81 -7.26
N THR A 106 8.23 -0.92 -6.99
CA THR A 106 9.41 -1.24 -6.18
C THR A 106 9.01 -1.59 -4.74
N MET A 107 8.17 -0.75 -4.14
CA MET A 107 7.65 -0.94 -2.79
C MET A 107 6.83 -2.24 -2.67
N TYR A 108 5.97 -2.52 -3.66
CA TYR A 108 5.19 -3.75 -3.70
C TYR A 108 6.06 -5.01 -3.83
N ASN A 109 7.09 -4.98 -4.68
CA ASN A 109 7.99 -6.11 -4.82
C ASN A 109 8.77 -6.38 -3.53
N GLU A 110 9.24 -5.33 -2.84
CA GLU A 110 9.88 -5.48 -1.53
C GLU A 110 8.93 -6.03 -0.48
N PHE A 111 7.69 -5.51 -0.42
CA PHE A 111 6.68 -6.00 0.49
C PHE A 111 6.46 -7.51 0.33
N ARG A 112 6.22 -7.96 -0.91
CA ARG A 112 6.07 -9.39 -1.19
C ARG A 112 7.30 -10.18 -0.77
N ARG A 113 8.48 -9.76 -1.21
CA ARG A 113 9.73 -10.47 -0.92
C ARG A 113 9.91 -10.67 0.59
N PHE A 114 9.85 -9.58 1.37
CA PHE A 114 10.05 -9.70 2.82
C PHE A 114 8.94 -10.51 3.49
N ALA A 115 7.69 -10.41 3.03
CA ALA A 115 6.59 -11.21 3.56
C ALA A 115 6.82 -12.72 3.36
N PHE A 116 7.26 -13.12 2.16
CA PHE A 116 7.60 -14.53 1.89
C PHE A 116 8.86 -14.97 2.64
N ASP A 117 9.94 -14.19 2.60
CA ASP A 117 11.19 -14.49 3.32
C ASP A 117 10.93 -14.66 4.84
N ASP A 118 10.08 -13.82 5.44
CA ASP A 118 9.72 -13.93 6.87
C ASP A 118 8.89 -15.19 7.16
N ALA A 119 7.98 -15.57 6.26
CA ALA A 119 7.18 -16.78 6.43
C ALA A 119 8.03 -18.05 6.27
N SER A 120 8.88 -18.13 5.24
CA SER A 120 9.70 -19.31 4.96
C SER A 120 10.88 -19.45 5.91
N ASP A 121 11.66 -18.38 6.11
CA ASP A 121 12.97 -18.50 6.75
C ASP A 121 12.88 -18.21 8.24
N ARG A 122 11.84 -17.49 8.68
CA ARG A 122 11.72 -17.01 10.06
C ARG A 122 10.45 -17.47 10.77
N MET A 123 9.58 -18.22 10.08
CA MET A 123 8.29 -18.71 10.58
C MET A 123 7.38 -17.58 11.11
N ILE A 124 7.40 -16.43 10.42
CA ILE A 124 6.65 -15.22 10.78
C ILE A 124 5.62 -14.92 9.70
N ASN A 125 4.35 -15.06 10.05
CA ASN A 125 3.26 -14.87 9.09
C ASN A 125 2.74 -13.42 9.03
N VAL A 126 3.28 -12.50 9.83
CA VAL A 126 2.79 -11.10 9.90
C VAL A 126 2.84 -10.41 8.53
N GLY A 127 3.91 -10.63 7.76
CA GLY A 127 4.04 -10.08 6.42
C GLY A 127 3.01 -10.65 5.45
N ILE A 128 2.86 -11.98 5.41
CA ILE A 128 1.88 -12.66 4.55
C ILE A 128 0.46 -12.25 4.88
N LEU A 129 0.09 -12.16 6.17
CA LEU A 129 -1.25 -11.74 6.56
C LEU A 129 -1.57 -10.30 6.11
N ASN A 130 -0.59 -9.40 6.18
CA ASN A 130 -0.75 -8.05 5.62
C ASN A 130 -0.83 -8.06 4.09
N LEU A 131 -0.13 -8.98 3.42
CA LEU A 131 -0.16 -9.09 1.96
C LEU A 131 -1.51 -9.62 1.48
N ILE A 132 -2.08 -10.62 2.17
CA ILE A 132 -3.43 -11.12 1.94
C ILE A 132 -4.45 -9.98 2.11
N LYS A 133 -4.35 -9.25 3.23
CA LYS A 133 -5.21 -8.07 3.50
C LYS A 133 -5.11 -7.03 2.39
N TYR A 134 -3.90 -6.69 1.94
CA TYR A 134 -3.68 -5.79 0.82
C TYR A 134 -4.42 -6.26 -0.43
N HIS A 135 -4.28 -7.53 -0.81
CA HIS A 135 -4.90 -8.05 -2.02
C HIS A 135 -6.43 -8.02 -1.96
N ALA A 136 -7.03 -8.39 -0.83
CA ALA A 136 -8.47 -8.31 -0.64
C ALA A 136 -9.00 -6.86 -0.69
N GLU A 137 -8.36 -5.93 0.01
CA GLU A 137 -8.76 -4.52 -0.03
C GLU A 137 -8.55 -3.91 -1.43
N ALA A 138 -7.48 -4.27 -2.12
CA ALA A 138 -7.21 -3.81 -3.48
C ALA A 138 -8.25 -4.34 -4.48
N MET A 139 -8.68 -5.60 -4.34
CA MET A 139 -9.78 -6.19 -5.15
C MET A 139 -11.08 -5.43 -5.00
N MET A 140 -11.44 -5.05 -3.77
CA MET A 140 -12.66 -4.31 -3.47
C MET A 140 -12.55 -2.81 -3.78
N SER A 141 -11.35 -2.30 -4.09
CA SER A 141 -11.13 -0.90 -4.39
C SER A 141 -11.71 -0.52 -5.76
N SER A 142 -12.10 0.75 -5.91
CA SER A 142 -12.59 1.28 -7.19
C SER A 142 -11.50 1.43 -8.25
N GLN A 143 -10.22 1.33 -7.89
CA GLN A 143 -9.11 1.42 -8.83
C GLN A 143 -8.95 0.11 -9.59
N LEU A 144 -8.69 0.20 -10.89
CA LEU A 144 -8.43 -0.97 -11.72
C LEU A 144 -7.11 -1.62 -11.32
N LEU A 145 -7.16 -2.89 -10.94
CA LEU A 145 -5.96 -3.64 -10.60
C LEU A 145 -5.10 -3.93 -11.83
N ARG A 146 -3.79 -3.92 -11.63
CA ARG A 146 -2.83 -4.39 -12.64
C ARG A 146 -2.90 -5.91 -12.71
N SER A 147 -2.87 -6.49 -13.91
CA SER A 147 -2.93 -7.95 -14.10
C SER A 147 -1.88 -8.70 -13.29
N ARG A 148 -0.67 -8.14 -13.14
CA ARG A 148 0.38 -8.72 -12.30
C ARG A 148 0.00 -8.84 -10.82
N VAL A 149 -0.72 -7.85 -10.28
CA VAL A 149 -1.17 -7.88 -8.87
C VAL A 149 -2.25 -8.94 -8.69
N VAL A 150 -3.14 -9.09 -9.66
CA VAL A 150 -4.19 -10.12 -9.65
C VAL A 150 -3.56 -11.52 -9.74
N ARG A 151 -2.62 -11.75 -10.67
CA ARG A 151 -1.89 -13.02 -10.78
C ARG A 151 -1.21 -13.40 -9.47
N HIS A 152 -0.46 -12.48 -8.87
CA HIS A 152 0.18 -12.75 -7.59
C HIS A 152 -0.80 -13.09 -6.46
N TYR A 153 -2.05 -12.59 -6.51
CA TYR A 153 -3.06 -12.97 -5.54
C TYR A 153 -3.57 -14.38 -5.78
N ILE A 154 -3.83 -14.73 -7.04
CA ILE A 154 -4.21 -16.09 -7.46
C ILE A 154 -3.11 -17.08 -7.07
N ASP A 155 -1.85 -16.80 -7.44
CA ASP A 155 -0.71 -17.63 -7.07
C ASP A 155 -0.64 -17.84 -5.55
N LEU A 156 -0.91 -16.79 -4.77
CA LEU A 156 -0.93 -16.87 -3.31
C LEU A 156 -2.04 -17.83 -2.84
N THR A 157 -3.27 -17.70 -3.35
CA THR A 157 -4.40 -18.58 -2.99
C THR A 157 -4.21 -20.04 -3.42
N GLU A 158 -3.43 -20.29 -4.48
CA GLU A 158 -3.09 -21.63 -4.96
C GLU A 158 -1.96 -22.25 -4.13
N SER A 159 -1.04 -21.42 -3.61
CA SER A 159 0.09 -21.87 -2.79
C SER A 159 -0.25 -22.14 -1.32
N GLU A 160 -1.46 -21.81 -0.86
CA GLU A 160 -1.87 -22.02 0.53
C GLU A 160 -2.01 -23.51 0.86
N ASP A 161 -1.61 -23.87 2.08
CA ASP A 161 -1.84 -25.21 2.62
C ASP A 161 -3.35 -25.48 2.75
N GLU A 162 -3.78 -26.73 2.54
CA GLU A 162 -5.19 -27.12 2.63
C GLU A 162 -5.82 -26.80 3.98
N LEU A 163 -5.04 -26.80 5.06
CA LEU A 163 -5.48 -26.50 6.42
C LEU A 163 -5.54 -25.00 6.72
N ASP A 164 -4.85 -24.15 5.95
CA ASP A 164 -4.77 -22.70 6.20
C ASP A 164 -4.95 -21.87 4.91
N ARG A 165 -6.17 -21.90 4.36
CA ARG A 165 -6.57 -21.26 3.10
C ARG A 165 -7.14 -19.84 3.24
N ARG A 166 -6.45 -18.96 3.99
CA ARG A 166 -7.01 -17.63 4.37
C ARG A 166 -7.26 -16.73 3.16
N ALA A 167 -6.31 -16.66 2.23
CA ALA A 167 -6.38 -15.87 1.02
C ALA A 167 -7.51 -16.38 0.12
N PHE A 168 -7.63 -17.69 -0.04
CA PHE A 168 -8.73 -18.32 -0.77
C PHE A 168 -10.09 -18.01 -0.13
N HIS A 169 -10.23 -18.15 1.19
CA HIS A 169 -11.48 -17.85 1.89
C HIS A 169 -11.88 -16.37 1.77
N GLN A 170 -10.91 -15.45 1.82
CA GLN A 170 -11.17 -14.03 1.56
C GLN A 170 -11.67 -13.79 0.14
N LEU A 171 -10.98 -14.34 -0.87
CA LEU A 171 -11.37 -14.19 -2.26
C LEU A 171 -12.78 -14.78 -2.49
N ARG A 172 -13.05 -15.99 -2.01
CA ARG A 172 -14.36 -16.64 -2.11
C ARG A 172 -15.46 -15.81 -1.46
N SER A 173 -15.22 -15.27 -0.26
CA SER A 173 -16.17 -14.40 0.43
C SER A 173 -16.46 -13.13 -0.38
N ALA A 174 -15.42 -12.47 -0.91
CA ALA A 174 -15.56 -11.26 -1.71
C ALA A 174 -16.36 -11.49 -3.00
N VAL A 175 -16.12 -12.63 -3.68
CA VAL A 175 -16.87 -13.06 -4.87
C VAL A 175 -18.34 -13.30 -4.54
N ARG A 176 -18.62 -14.11 -3.50
CA ARG A 176 -20.00 -14.48 -3.14
C ARG A 176 -20.84 -13.31 -2.64
N ASN A 177 -20.22 -12.37 -1.94
CA ASN A 177 -20.91 -11.20 -1.41
C ASN A 177 -21.09 -10.09 -2.47
N GLY A 178 -20.58 -10.27 -3.68
CA GLY A 178 -20.67 -9.26 -4.75
C GLY A 178 -19.92 -7.97 -4.45
N GLY A 179 -18.95 -8.01 -3.53
CA GLY A 179 -18.20 -6.82 -3.09
C GLY A 179 -17.08 -6.39 -4.04
N ILE A 180 -16.79 -7.19 -5.06
CA ILE A 180 -15.73 -6.90 -6.05
C ILE A 180 -16.34 -6.09 -7.20
N PRO A 181 -15.83 -4.89 -7.52
CA PRO A 181 -16.25 -4.14 -8.69
C PRO A 181 -16.11 -4.95 -9.98
N SER A 182 -17.09 -4.86 -10.88
CA SER A 182 -17.18 -5.72 -12.08
C SER A 182 -15.91 -5.74 -12.92
N ARG A 183 -15.20 -4.61 -13.04
CA ARG A 183 -13.94 -4.51 -13.79
C ARG A 183 -12.79 -5.30 -13.15
N ASN A 184 -12.70 -5.27 -11.82
CA ASN A 184 -11.69 -6.05 -11.10
C ASN A 184 -12.04 -7.53 -11.14
N TRP A 185 -13.34 -7.86 -11.01
CA TRP A 185 -13.81 -9.23 -11.14
C TRP A 185 -13.57 -9.81 -12.53
N GLU A 186 -13.88 -9.06 -13.59
CA GLU A 186 -13.69 -9.49 -14.99
C GLU A 186 -12.23 -9.86 -15.27
N LEU A 187 -11.28 -9.01 -14.86
CA LEU A 187 -9.85 -9.30 -14.97
C LEU A 187 -9.46 -10.55 -14.17
N THR A 188 -10.05 -10.75 -13.00
CA THR A 188 -9.76 -11.90 -12.13
C THR A 188 -10.28 -13.19 -12.75
N ALA A 189 -11.54 -13.19 -13.20
CA ALA A 189 -12.17 -14.33 -13.87
C ALA A 189 -11.41 -14.76 -15.14
N GLN A 190 -10.85 -13.81 -15.90
CA GLN A 190 -10.02 -14.11 -17.07
C GLN A 190 -8.67 -14.77 -16.73
N LEU A 191 -8.20 -14.64 -15.48
CA LEU A 191 -6.90 -15.14 -15.04
C LEU A 191 -7.01 -16.41 -14.20
N LEU A 192 -8.19 -16.74 -13.68
CA LEU A 192 -8.47 -17.96 -12.93
C LEU A 192 -8.55 -19.16 -13.88
N ASN A 193 -8.08 -20.32 -13.41
CA ASN A 193 -8.39 -21.59 -14.05
C ASN A 193 -9.84 -22.03 -13.72
N ASP A 194 -10.39 -22.94 -14.53
CA ASP A 194 -11.79 -23.37 -14.44
C ASP A 194 -12.13 -24.03 -13.09
N GLU A 195 -11.19 -24.80 -12.53
CA GLU A 195 -11.34 -25.48 -11.24
C GLU A 195 -11.48 -24.48 -10.08
N MET A 196 -10.58 -23.50 -10.04
CA MET A 196 -10.57 -22.48 -9.01
C MET A 196 -11.78 -21.55 -9.15
N LEU A 197 -12.15 -21.19 -10.38
CA LEU A 197 -13.37 -20.43 -10.64
C LEU A 197 -14.59 -21.16 -10.09
N THR A 198 -14.74 -22.45 -10.38
CA THR A 198 -15.83 -23.30 -9.86
C THR A 198 -15.82 -23.33 -8.33
N SER A 199 -14.65 -23.51 -7.72
CA SER A 199 -14.48 -23.57 -6.26
C SER A 199 -14.82 -22.25 -5.55
N LEU A 200 -14.63 -21.10 -6.21
CA LEU A 200 -14.98 -19.78 -5.68
C LEU A 200 -16.48 -19.48 -5.81
N THR A 201 -17.14 -19.99 -6.86
CA THR A 201 -18.56 -19.70 -7.13
C THR A 201 -19.54 -20.73 -6.57
N SER A 202 -19.08 -21.95 -6.27
CA SER A 202 -19.87 -22.98 -5.59
C SER A 202 -20.18 -22.61 -4.14
#